data_AF-A0AAJ0MR01-F1
#
_entry.id   AF-A0AAJ0MR01-F1
#
_cell.length_a   1.000
_cell.length_b   1.000
_cell.length_c   1.000
_cell.angle_alpha   90.00
_cell.angle_beta   90.00
_cell.angle_gamma   90.00
#
_symmetry.space_group_name_H-M   'P 1'
#
loop_
_entity.id
_entity.type
_entity.pdbx_description
1 polymer ?
#
loop_
_entity_poly.entity_id
_entity_poly.type
_entity_poly.pdbx_seq_one_letter_code
_entity_poly.pdbx_strand_id
1 'polypeptide(L)'
;MRSSTILQTGLVAALPFAVQAASGSGQSTRYWDCCKPSCSWSGKAPVNRPVLACDANNNPLSDASVKSGCDGGSAYTCANNSPWAVNDQLAYGFAATKLSGGTESSWCCACYALTFTSGPVAGKTLVVQSTSTGGDLGSNHFDINMPGGGVGLFDGCTRQFGGLPGAQYGGISSRSQCDSFPAALKPGCQWRFDWFQNADNPNFTFKQVQCPSELTSRTGCKRNDDSQFPVFTAPSGGGTNPSTPTTPPSSGGGSGCTADKYAQCGGSGWSGCTNCPSGSTCKTINDYYHQCA
;
A
#
# COMPACT_ATOMS: atom_id res chain seq x y z
N MET A 1 -25.12 -9.91 67.85
CA MET A 1 -24.44 -8.87 67.04
C MET A 1 -24.07 -9.48 65.70
N ARG A 2 -24.84 -9.23 64.64
CA ARG A 2 -24.53 -9.71 63.28
C ARG A 2 -24.08 -8.51 62.45
N SER A 3 -22.80 -8.50 62.10
CA SER A 3 -22.16 -7.45 61.30
C SER A 3 -22.59 -7.60 59.84
N SER A 4 -23.17 -6.55 59.25
CA SER A 4 -23.54 -6.53 57.83
C SER A 4 -22.41 -5.87 57.04
N THR A 5 -21.71 -6.65 56.23
CA THR A 5 -20.67 -6.15 55.33
C THR A 5 -21.32 -5.62 54.05
N ILE A 6 -21.30 -4.30 53.86
CA ILE A 6 -21.76 -3.64 52.65
C ILE A 6 -20.69 -3.84 51.57
N LEU A 7 -21.01 -4.60 50.52
CA LEU A 7 -20.19 -4.75 49.32
C LEU A 7 -20.34 -3.47 48.48
N GLN A 8 -19.34 -2.58 48.51
CA GLN A 8 -19.25 -1.45 47.58
C GLN A 8 -18.79 -1.98 46.21
N THR A 9 -19.72 -2.08 45.25
CA THR A 9 -19.42 -2.25 43.84
C THR A 9 -18.89 -0.94 43.28
N GLY A 10 -17.56 -0.82 43.21
CA GLY A 10 -16.89 0.29 42.51
C GLY A 10 -17.15 0.19 41.00
N LEU A 11 -17.92 1.13 40.47
CA LEU A 11 -18.11 1.33 39.04
C LEU A 11 -16.80 1.89 38.46
N VAL A 12 -15.95 1.05 37.87
CA VAL A 12 -14.78 1.51 37.11
C VAL A 12 -15.30 2.12 35.82
N ALA A 13 -15.34 3.46 35.77
CA ALA A 13 -15.60 4.19 34.54
C ALA A 13 -14.47 3.90 33.54
N ALA A 14 -14.77 3.13 32.50
CA ALA A 14 -13.86 2.94 31.37
C ALA A 14 -13.75 4.27 30.61
N LEU A 15 -12.73 5.06 30.93
CA LEU A 15 -12.34 6.20 30.11
C LEU A 15 -11.95 5.68 28.71
N PRO A 16 -12.48 6.26 27.61
CA PRO A 16 -12.06 5.87 26.28
C PRO A 16 -10.57 6.22 26.14
N PHE A 17 -9.72 5.19 26.03
CA PHE A 17 -8.34 5.38 25.58
C PHE A 17 -8.40 5.90 24.15
N ALA A 18 -8.09 7.17 23.95
CA ALA A 18 -7.90 7.72 22.62
C ALA A 18 -6.66 7.06 22.02
N VAL A 19 -6.88 6.14 21.07
CA VAL A 19 -5.77 5.53 20.32
C VAL A 19 -5.17 6.63 19.44
N GLN A 20 -3.96 7.05 19.79
CA GLN A 20 -3.29 8.14 19.09
C GLN A 20 -2.67 7.59 17.81
N ALA A 21 -3.17 8.04 16.65
CA ALA A 21 -2.65 7.68 15.34
C ALA A 21 -1.16 8.03 15.25
N ALA A 22 -0.31 7.05 14.92
CA ALA A 22 1.11 7.32 14.70
C ALA A 22 1.25 8.32 13.55
N SER A 23 2.00 9.39 13.79
CA SER A 23 2.26 10.44 12.81
C SER A 23 3.59 11.13 13.10
N GLY A 24 4.12 11.86 12.13
CA GLY A 24 5.34 12.61 12.28
C GLY A 24 6.08 12.78 10.97
N SER A 25 7.38 13.07 11.07
CA SER A 25 8.30 13.07 9.94
C SER A 25 9.07 11.77 9.89
N GLY A 26 9.50 11.37 8.70
CA GLY A 26 10.25 10.15 8.47
C GLY A 26 11.20 10.24 7.29
N GLN A 27 12.05 9.22 7.20
CA GLN A 27 13.01 9.01 6.12
C GLN A 27 12.58 7.80 5.29
N SER A 28 12.83 7.82 3.98
CA SER A 28 12.60 6.66 3.12
C SER A 28 13.89 6.08 2.59
N THR A 29 13.84 4.78 2.33
CA THR A 29 14.69 4.12 1.33
C THR A 29 13.80 3.36 0.35
N ARG A 30 14.44 2.55 -0.50
CA ARG A 30 13.80 1.68 -1.49
C ARG A 30 14.42 0.30 -1.41
N TYR A 31 13.61 -0.74 -1.49
CA TYR A 31 14.10 -2.11 -1.51
C TYR A 31 13.17 -3.07 -2.23
N TRP A 32 13.75 -4.20 -2.62
CA TRP A 32 13.04 -5.43 -2.97
C TRP A 32 14.01 -6.61 -2.85
N ASP A 33 13.93 -7.33 -1.75
CA ASP A 33 14.82 -8.46 -1.40
C ASP A 33 14.22 -9.84 -1.72
N CYS A 34 12.95 -9.85 -2.15
CA CYS A 34 12.12 -11.04 -2.37
C CYS A 34 11.85 -11.89 -1.10
N CYS A 35 12.36 -11.52 0.07
CA CYS A 35 12.18 -12.28 1.29
C CYS A 35 10.71 -12.36 1.69
N LYS A 36 10.33 -13.40 2.43
CA LYS A 36 9.02 -13.43 3.10
C LYS A 36 8.89 -12.20 4.02
N PRO A 37 7.88 -11.33 3.84
CA PRO A 37 7.71 -10.15 4.69
C PRO A 37 7.49 -10.54 6.16
N SER A 38 8.03 -9.77 7.11
CA SER A 38 7.96 -10.15 8.54
C SER A 38 6.52 -10.22 9.07
N CYS A 39 5.60 -9.41 8.55
CA CYS A 39 4.18 -9.44 8.91
C CYS A 39 3.41 -10.62 8.26
N SER A 40 4.10 -11.48 7.50
CA SER A 40 3.54 -12.73 6.97
C SER A 40 3.64 -13.90 7.95
N TRP A 41 4.23 -13.68 9.13
CA TRP A 41 4.25 -14.66 10.21
C TRP A 41 3.04 -14.49 11.12
N SER A 42 2.46 -15.60 11.56
CA SER A 42 1.38 -15.61 12.56
C SER A 42 1.85 -15.01 13.89
N GLY A 43 0.93 -14.38 14.62
CA GLY A 43 1.19 -13.84 15.97
C GLY A 43 1.99 -12.54 16.02
N LYS A 44 2.34 -11.93 14.87
CA LYS A 44 3.07 -10.66 14.81
C LYS A 44 2.24 -9.44 15.24
N ALA A 45 0.94 -9.45 14.95
CA ALA A 45 0.01 -8.37 15.24
C ALA A 45 -1.44 -8.87 15.36
N PRO A 46 -2.36 -8.10 15.99
CA PRO A 46 -3.79 -8.41 16.02
C PRO A 46 -4.44 -8.10 14.66
N VAL A 47 -4.47 -9.11 13.79
CA VAL A 47 -4.97 -9.02 12.42
C VAL A 47 -5.92 -10.20 12.12
N ASN A 48 -6.76 -10.07 11.09
CA ASN A 48 -7.61 -11.15 10.59
C ASN A 48 -6.80 -12.38 10.12
N ARG A 49 -5.67 -12.13 9.45
CA ARG A 49 -4.65 -13.10 9.05
C ARG A 49 -3.35 -12.35 8.72
N PRO A 50 -2.18 -13.01 8.74
CA PRO A 50 -0.92 -12.38 8.33
C PRO A 50 -0.93 -11.94 6.85
N VAL A 51 0.06 -11.14 6.46
CA VAL A 51 0.32 -10.85 5.04
C VAL A 51 0.52 -12.16 4.26
N LEU A 52 -0.08 -12.28 3.08
CA LEU A 52 0.17 -13.39 2.16
C LEU A 52 1.61 -13.29 1.63
N ALA A 53 2.39 -14.34 1.86
CA ALA A 53 3.59 -14.62 1.10
C ALA A 53 3.23 -15.43 -0.16
N CYS A 54 4.16 -15.54 -1.09
CA CYS A 54 3.98 -16.32 -2.31
C CYS A 54 5.06 -17.39 -2.47
N ASP A 55 4.79 -18.41 -3.25
CA ASP A 55 5.83 -19.29 -3.78
C ASP A 55 6.72 -18.55 -4.81
N ALA A 56 7.71 -19.26 -5.36
CA ALA A 56 8.63 -18.68 -6.35
C ALA A 56 7.93 -18.14 -7.61
N ASN A 57 6.73 -18.64 -7.92
CA ASN A 57 5.96 -18.32 -9.13
C ASN A 57 4.83 -17.31 -8.88
N ASN A 58 4.83 -16.62 -7.73
CA ASN A 58 3.80 -15.67 -7.33
C ASN A 58 2.41 -16.29 -7.03
N ASN A 59 2.35 -17.58 -6.67
CA ASN A 59 1.11 -18.16 -6.15
C ASN A 59 1.03 -17.88 -4.64
N PRO A 60 -0.08 -17.30 -4.13
CA PRO A 60 -0.22 -16.97 -2.72
C PRO A 60 -0.25 -18.24 -1.85
N LEU A 61 0.49 -18.21 -0.75
CA LEU A 61 0.57 -19.28 0.24
C LEU A 61 -0.41 -19.00 1.39
N SER A 62 -1.40 -19.88 1.55
CA SER A 62 -2.33 -19.82 2.68
C SER A 62 -1.64 -20.17 4.01
N ASP A 63 -0.66 -21.07 3.98
CA ASP A 63 0.12 -21.49 5.13
C ASP A 63 1.18 -20.44 5.50
N ALA A 64 0.90 -19.71 6.59
CA ALA A 64 1.78 -18.70 7.14
C ALA A 64 3.03 -19.28 7.83
N SER A 65 3.14 -20.60 8.00
CA SER A 65 4.31 -21.26 8.61
C SER A 65 5.44 -21.55 7.62
N VAL A 66 5.18 -21.47 6.30
CA VAL A 66 6.19 -21.74 5.27
C VAL A 66 7.41 -20.85 5.47
N LYS A 67 8.59 -21.48 5.51
CA LYS A 67 9.86 -20.81 5.79
C LYS A 67 10.24 -19.83 4.67
N SER A 68 10.86 -18.71 5.05
CA SER A 68 11.30 -17.68 4.09
C SER A 68 12.34 -18.24 3.11
N GLY A 69 12.24 -17.86 1.84
CA GLY A 69 13.28 -18.08 0.83
C GLY A 69 14.62 -17.43 1.19
N CYS A 70 14.65 -16.43 2.07
CA CYS A 70 15.90 -15.87 2.59
C CYS A 70 16.52 -16.67 3.74
N ASP A 71 15.83 -17.70 4.22
CA ASP A 71 16.28 -18.58 5.30
C ASP A 71 16.05 -20.05 4.92
N GLY A 72 16.51 -20.47 3.74
CA GLY A 72 16.44 -21.87 3.32
C GLY A 72 15.08 -22.36 2.79
N GLY A 73 13.99 -21.62 3.01
CA GLY A 73 12.62 -22.01 2.66
C GLY A 73 12.16 -21.65 1.23
N SER A 74 10.85 -21.54 1.05
CA SER A 74 10.17 -21.38 -0.25
C SER A 74 9.07 -20.30 -0.28
N ALA A 75 8.95 -19.48 0.77
CA ALA A 75 8.05 -18.33 0.79
C ALA A 75 8.80 -17.01 0.48
N TYR A 76 8.23 -16.21 -0.41
CA TYR A 76 8.78 -14.97 -0.95
C TYR A 76 7.75 -13.82 -0.86
N THR A 77 8.19 -12.59 -1.10
CA THR A 77 7.28 -11.47 -1.31
C THR A 77 6.46 -11.69 -2.59
N CYS A 78 5.14 -11.52 -2.52
CA CYS A 78 4.27 -11.55 -3.69
C CYS A 78 4.49 -10.33 -4.58
N ALA A 79 4.54 -10.50 -5.90
CA ALA A 79 4.70 -9.40 -6.85
C ALA A 79 3.59 -8.34 -6.76
N ASN A 80 2.38 -8.72 -6.35
CA ASN A 80 1.28 -7.78 -6.13
C ASN A 80 1.52 -6.85 -4.92
N ASN A 81 2.56 -7.08 -4.11
CA ASN A 81 3.06 -6.13 -3.11
C ASN A 81 4.00 -5.06 -3.74
N SER A 82 3.82 -4.80 -5.04
CA SER A 82 4.43 -3.69 -5.77
C SER A 82 3.60 -2.40 -5.66
N PRO A 83 4.22 -1.22 -5.77
CA PRO A 83 3.53 0.05 -5.77
C PRO A 83 2.88 0.34 -7.14
N TRP A 84 1.86 1.20 -7.15
CA TRP A 84 1.22 1.66 -8.38
C TRP A 84 0.64 3.07 -8.21
N ALA A 85 0.53 3.81 -9.32
CA ALA A 85 -0.11 5.11 -9.34
C ALA A 85 -1.63 4.97 -9.42
N VAL A 86 -2.36 5.76 -8.63
CA VAL A 86 -3.80 5.99 -8.80
C VAL A 86 -4.03 7.14 -9.77
N ASN A 87 -3.24 8.21 -9.63
CA ASN A 87 -3.14 9.35 -10.53
C ASN A 87 -1.78 10.04 -10.29
N ASP A 88 -1.52 11.18 -10.93
CA ASP A 88 -0.22 11.86 -10.83
C ASP A 88 0.16 12.34 -9.43
N GLN A 89 -0.82 12.51 -8.53
CA GLN A 89 -0.61 12.99 -7.16
C GLN A 89 -0.71 11.89 -6.10
N LEU A 90 -1.31 10.74 -6.43
CA LEU A 90 -1.56 9.66 -5.49
C LEU A 90 -1.03 8.32 -6.02
N ALA A 91 -0.29 7.63 -5.18
CA ALA A 91 0.07 6.22 -5.35
C ALA A 91 -0.32 5.39 -4.13
N TYR A 92 -0.42 4.09 -4.34
CA TYR A 92 -0.55 3.07 -3.30
C TYR A 92 0.63 2.11 -3.36
N GLY A 93 1.01 1.54 -2.21
CA GLY A 93 2.11 0.60 -2.16
C GLY A 93 2.31 -0.05 -0.80
N PHE A 94 3.53 -0.53 -0.58
CA PHE A 94 3.89 -1.31 0.61
C PHE A 94 5.25 -0.84 1.10
N ALA A 95 5.50 -1.04 2.40
CA ALA A 95 6.80 -0.72 2.99
C ALA A 95 7.18 -1.69 4.11
N ALA A 96 8.47 -1.77 4.39
CA ALA A 96 8.98 -2.18 5.69
C ALA A 96 9.08 -0.95 6.59
N THR A 97 8.58 -1.03 7.83
CA THR A 97 8.50 0.15 8.70
C THR A 97 9.26 -0.04 10.01
N LYS A 98 9.86 1.05 10.50
CA LYS A 98 10.42 1.14 11.85
C LYS A 98 9.99 2.48 12.47
N LEU A 99 8.98 2.43 13.33
CA LEU A 99 8.39 3.63 13.92
C LEU A 99 8.87 3.85 15.35
N SER A 100 9.17 5.10 15.70
CA SER A 100 9.53 5.48 17.06
C SER A 100 8.37 5.17 18.02
N GLY A 101 8.66 4.50 19.14
CA GLY A 101 7.66 4.10 20.12
C GLY A 101 6.72 2.97 19.69
N GLY A 102 6.88 2.43 18.48
CA GLY A 102 6.09 1.30 17.98
C GLY A 102 6.80 -0.05 18.09
N THR A 103 6.07 -1.12 17.82
CA THR A 103 6.60 -2.48 17.60
C THR A 103 5.92 -3.13 16.40
N GLU A 104 6.37 -4.34 16.01
CA GLU A 104 5.68 -5.10 14.95
C GLU A 104 4.18 -5.27 15.25
N SER A 105 3.80 -5.43 16.52
CA SER A 105 2.38 -5.57 16.87
C SER A 105 1.56 -4.31 16.60
N SER A 106 2.19 -3.12 16.60
CA SER A 106 1.52 -1.85 16.36
C SER A 106 1.51 -1.44 14.89
N TRP A 107 2.56 -1.76 14.11
CA TRP A 107 2.64 -1.34 12.71
C TRP A 107 2.30 -2.43 11.70
N CYS A 108 2.44 -3.72 12.01
CA CYS A 108 2.15 -4.75 11.01
C CYS A 108 0.72 -4.62 10.49
N CYS A 109 0.62 -4.55 9.17
CA CYS A 109 -0.59 -4.36 8.37
C CYS A 109 -1.32 -3.02 8.59
N ALA A 110 -0.75 -2.08 9.35
CA ALA A 110 -1.26 -0.72 9.44
C ALA A 110 -0.97 0.04 8.13
N CYS A 111 -1.81 1.02 7.82
CA CYS A 111 -1.61 1.89 6.67
C CYS A 111 -1.23 3.31 7.07
N TYR A 112 -0.40 3.94 6.24
CA TYR A 112 0.13 5.26 6.47
C TYR A 112 0.05 6.09 5.19
N ALA A 113 -0.56 7.26 5.26
CA ALA A 113 -0.49 8.25 4.19
C ALA A 113 0.79 9.06 4.35
N LEU A 114 1.70 8.93 3.38
CA LEU A 114 2.96 9.65 3.31
C LEU A 114 2.79 10.83 2.37
N THR A 115 3.14 12.04 2.82
CA THR A 115 3.29 13.21 1.94
C THR A 115 4.76 13.55 1.86
N PHE A 116 5.34 13.39 0.67
CA PHE A 116 6.77 13.64 0.45
C PHE A 116 7.10 15.12 0.63
N THR A 117 8.23 15.40 1.26
CA THR A 117 8.70 16.76 1.60
C THR A 117 10.02 17.13 0.91
N SER A 118 10.63 16.21 0.17
CA SER A 118 11.84 16.47 -0.62
C SER A 118 11.87 15.64 -1.91
N GLY A 119 12.87 15.93 -2.75
CA GLY A 119 13.06 15.26 -4.03
C GLY A 119 12.02 15.65 -5.10
N PRO A 120 12.06 15.02 -6.28
CA PRO A 120 11.19 15.35 -7.41
C PRO A 120 9.71 15.00 -7.16
N VAL A 121 9.43 14.22 -6.11
CA VAL A 121 8.08 13.81 -5.71
C VAL A 121 7.50 14.64 -4.56
N ALA A 122 8.18 15.71 -4.12
CA ALA A 122 7.69 16.57 -3.04
C ALA A 122 6.25 17.05 -3.32
N GLY A 123 5.38 16.94 -2.31
CA GLY A 123 3.95 17.25 -2.41
C GLY A 123 3.06 16.08 -2.83
N LYS A 124 3.60 15.04 -3.49
CA LYS A 124 2.83 13.83 -3.82
C LYS A 124 2.50 13.01 -2.58
N THR A 125 1.43 12.23 -2.66
CA THR A 125 0.99 11.32 -1.60
C THR A 125 1.17 9.86 -2.01
N LEU A 126 1.76 9.07 -1.12
CA LEU A 126 1.83 7.62 -1.21
C LEU A 126 1.16 7.01 0.03
N VAL A 127 0.09 6.23 -0.13
CA VAL A 127 -0.46 5.45 0.99
C VAL A 127 0.13 4.05 0.95
N VAL A 128 0.82 3.67 2.03
CA VAL A 128 1.48 2.36 2.14
C VAL A 128 0.84 1.50 3.21
N GLN A 129 0.80 0.19 2.99
CA GLN A 129 0.61 -0.79 4.05
C GLN A 129 1.97 -1.31 4.54
N SER A 130 2.18 -1.33 5.86
CA SER A 130 3.36 -1.95 6.46
C SER A 130 3.25 -3.47 6.39
N THR A 131 4.19 -4.11 5.68
CA THR A 131 4.22 -5.57 5.50
C THR A 131 5.44 -6.24 6.11
N SER A 132 6.44 -5.46 6.51
CA SER A 132 7.66 -5.94 7.12
C SER A 132 8.23 -4.91 8.09
N THR A 133 9.34 -5.25 8.73
CA THR A 133 10.09 -4.36 9.61
C THR A 133 11.49 -4.13 9.07
N GLY A 134 11.91 -2.86 9.05
CA GLY A 134 13.28 -2.48 8.73
C GLY A 134 14.23 -2.66 9.91
N GLY A 135 15.32 -3.40 9.72
CA GLY A 135 16.30 -3.72 10.78
C GLY A 135 17.26 -2.59 11.13
N ASP A 136 17.75 -1.85 10.13
CA ASP A 136 18.88 -0.90 10.25
C ASP A 136 18.47 0.58 10.18
N LEU A 137 17.22 0.86 10.48
CA LEU A 137 16.60 2.08 10.05
C LEU A 137 16.36 3.02 11.24
N GLY A 138 16.72 4.30 11.05
CA GLY A 138 16.55 5.35 12.06
C GLY A 138 15.08 5.56 12.47
N SER A 139 14.84 6.52 13.35
CA SER A 139 13.48 6.82 13.83
C SER A 139 12.52 7.15 12.67
N ASN A 140 11.35 6.50 12.66
CA ASN A 140 10.27 6.70 11.68
C ASN A 140 10.69 6.47 10.22
N HIS A 141 11.31 5.33 9.98
CA HIS A 141 11.78 4.98 8.65
C HIS A 141 10.81 4.05 7.90
N PHE A 142 10.65 4.31 6.60
CA PHE A 142 9.86 3.51 5.67
C PHE A 142 10.74 3.06 4.50
N ASP A 143 11.07 1.77 4.44
CA ASP A 143 11.73 1.18 3.28
C ASP A 143 10.67 0.79 2.25
N ILE A 144 10.52 1.55 1.19
CA ILE A 144 9.39 1.44 0.26
C ILE A 144 9.66 0.26 -0.69
N ASN A 145 8.71 -0.68 -0.75
CA ASN A 145 8.77 -1.80 -1.68
C ASN A 145 8.71 -1.28 -3.11
N MET A 146 9.76 -1.51 -3.89
CA MET A 146 9.75 -1.29 -5.34
C MET A 146 10.74 -2.25 -6.00
N PRO A 147 10.28 -3.17 -6.88
CA PRO A 147 11.16 -4.10 -7.58
C PRO A 147 12.33 -3.38 -8.22
N GLY A 148 13.55 -3.82 -7.91
CA GLY A 148 14.77 -3.18 -8.40
C GLY A 148 15.21 -1.98 -7.56
N GLY A 149 14.66 -1.79 -6.35
CA GLY A 149 15.16 -0.84 -5.35
C GLY A 149 16.45 -1.30 -4.65
N GLY A 150 16.85 -2.56 -4.84
CA GLY A 150 18.02 -3.17 -4.19
C GLY A 150 17.60 -4.24 -3.19
N VAL A 151 18.36 -5.32 -3.11
CA VAL A 151 18.09 -6.46 -2.21
C VAL A 151 18.56 -6.20 -0.77
N GLY A 152 19.44 -5.22 -0.59
CA GLY A 152 20.02 -4.92 0.72
C GLY A 152 20.82 -6.09 1.28
N LEU A 153 20.63 -6.40 2.56
CA LEU A 153 21.40 -7.43 3.26
C LEU A 153 21.10 -8.86 2.78
N PHE A 154 19.87 -9.14 2.36
CA PHE A 154 19.42 -10.48 2.03
C PHE A 154 19.03 -10.57 0.56
N ASP A 155 19.65 -11.46 -0.20
CA ASP A 155 19.29 -11.70 -1.60
C ASP A 155 18.41 -12.94 -1.74
N GLY A 156 17.13 -12.79 -1.41
CA GLY A 156 16.11 -13.82 -1.67
C GLY A 156 15.82 -13.99 -3.16
N CYS A 157 16.02 -12.93 -3.96
CA CYS A 157 15.69 -12.92 -5.38
C CYS A 157 16.57 -13.89 -6.18
N THR A 158 17.85 -14.02 -5.81
CA THR A 158 18.74 -15.04 -6.37
C THR A 158 18.19 -16.45 -6.18
N ARG A 159 17.66 -16.76 -4.99
CA ARG A 159 17.05 -18.08 -4.72
C ARG A 159 15.68 -18.25 -5.36
N GLN A 160 14.91 -17.17 -5.53
CA GLN A 160 13.56 -17.22 -6.08
C GLN A 160 13.57 -17.52 -7.59
N PHE A 161 14.37 -16.78 -8.36
CA PHE A 161 14.34 -16.83 -9.82
C PHE A 161 15.68 -16.48 -10.50
N GLY A 162 16.80 -16.53 -9.76
CA GLY A 162 18.14 -16.27 -10.31
C GLY A 162 18.61 -14.82 -10.20
N GLY A 163 17.89 -13.97 -9.47
CA GLY A 163 18.36 -12.64 -9.09
C GLY A 163 17.73 -11.50 -9.91
N LEU A 164 17.89 -10.28 -9.39
CA LEU A 164 17.53 -9.04 -10.09
C LEU A 164 18.80 -8.27 -10.45
N PRO A 165 18.83 -7.54 -11.57
CA PRO A 165 19.96 -6.65 -11.86
C PRO A 165 19.96 -5.44 -10.90
N GLY A 166 21.10 -4.76 -10.83
CA GLY A 166 21.26 -3.53 -10.06
C GLY A 166 22.26 -3.66 -8.92
N ALA A 167 22.58 -2.54 -8.28
CA ALA A 167 23.41 -2.52 -7.09
C ALA A 167 22.68 -3.18 -5.90
N GLN A 168 23.45 -3.77 -4.98
CA GLN A 168 22.89 -4.38 -3.76
C GLN A 168 22.00 -3.39 -3.00
N TYR A 169 22.45 -2.14 -2.84
CA TYR A 169 21.69 -1.04 -2.25
C TYR A 169 21.36 -0.01 -3.34
N GLY A 170 20.10 0.41 -3.41
CA GLY A 170 19.61 1.36 -4.42
C GLY A 170 19.24 0.72 -5.76
N GLY A 171 19.67 -0.52 -6.03
CA GLY A 171 19.20 -1.34 -7.14
C GLY A 171 19.60 -0.82 -8.51
N ILE A 172 18.68 -0.90 -9.47
CA ILE A 172 18.92 -0.45 -10.86
C ILE A 172 19.05 1.08 -10.94
N SER A 173 19.69 1.57 -12.01
CA SER A 173 19.94 3.01 -12.22
C SER A 173 19.19 3.59 -13.42
N SER A 174 18.58 2.75 -14.26
CA SER A 174 17.80 3.19 -15.43
C SER A 174 16.54 2.35 -15.62
N ARG A 175 15.48 2.99 -16.13
CA ARG A 175 14.18 2.35 -16.40
C ARG A 175 14.28 1.15 -17.35
N SER A 176 15.19 1.21 -18.33
CA SER A 176 15.40 0.12 -19.30
C SER A 176 15.82 -1.20 -18.65
N GLN A 177 16.46 -1.16 -17.47
CA GLN A 177 16.82 -2.38 -16.75
C GLN A 177 15.59 -3.16 -16.24
N CYS A 178 14.41 -2.53 -16.19
CA CYS A 178 13.16 -3.25 -15.90
C CYS A 178 12.79 -4.26 -16.99
N ASP A 179 13.35 -4.15 -18.21
CA ASP A 179 12.99 -5.03 -19.32
C ASP A 179 13.43 -6.48 -19.09
N SER A 180 14.46 -6.71 -18.27
CA SER A 180 14.93 -8.05 -17.89
C SER A 180 14.24 -8.63 -16.64
N PHE A 181 13.36 -7.87 -15.97
CA PHE A 181 12.68 -8.35 -14.76
C PHE A 181 11.65 -9.43 -15.08
N PRO A 182 11.34 -10.34 -14.14
CA PRO A 182 10.15 -11.17 -14.21
C PRO A 182 8.90 -10.33 -14.52
N ALA A 183 8.02 -10.82 -15.40
CA ALA A 183 6.91 -10.03 -15.93
C ALA A 183 6.04 -9.38 -14.83
N ALA A 184 5.77 -10.11 -13.75
CA ALA A 184 4.97 -9.62 -12.63
C ALA A 184 5.62 -8.46 -11.84
N LEU A 185 6.94 -8.31 -11.91
CA LEU A 185 7.70 -7.27 -11.21
C LEU A 185 7.96 -6.02 -12.08
N LYS A 186 7.80 -6.11 -13.40
CA LYS A 186 8.03 -5.00 -14.32
C LYS A 186 7.21 -3.75 -13.98
N PRO A 187 5.89 -3.82 -13.67
CA PRO A 187 5.11 -2.63 -13.37
C PRO A 187 5.61 -1.88 -12.14
N GLY A 188 5.92 -2.59 -11.06
CA GLY A 188 6.48 -1.98 -9.85
C GLY A 188 7.88 -1.39 -10.07
N CYS A 189 8.69 -2.05 -10.90
CA CYS A 189 10.00 -1.54 -11.32
C CYS A 189 9.87 -0.23 -12.10
N GLN A 190 8.96 -0.18 -13.06
CA GLN A 190 8.74 1.01 -13.90
C GLN A 190 8.12 2.17 -13.11
N TRP A 191 7.22 1.87 -12.16
CA TRP A 191 6.64 2.87 -11.25
C TRP A 191 7.70 3.74 -10.56
N ARG A 192 8.85 3.14 -10.19
CA ARG A 192 9.98 3.86 -9.58
C ARG A 192 10.47 5.02 -10.47
N PHE A 193 10.54 4.81 -11.78
CA PHE A 193 11.04 5.81 -12.72
C PHE A 193 9.93 6.74 -13.23
N ASP A 194 8.70 6.25 -13.25
CA ASP A 194 7.55 6.97 -13.81
C ASP A 194 6.92 7.90 -12.77
N TRP A 195 6.06 7.36 -11.88
CA TRP A 195 5.33 8.16 -10.91
C TRP A 195 6.24 8.72 -9.81
N PHE A 196 7.19 7.90 -9.36
CA PHE A 196 8.13 8.22 -8.30
C PHE A 196 9.36 8.99 -8.80
N GLN A 197 9.47 9.23 -10.11
CA GLN A 197 10.47 10.09 -10.75
C GLN A 197 11.92 9.77 -10.34
N ASN A 198 12.18 8.49 -10.04
CA ASN A 198 13.46 7.98 -9.52
C ASN A 198 13.99 8.81 -8.33
N ALA A 199 13.10 9.28 -7.46
CA ALA A 199 13.47 10.02 -6.27
C ALA A 199 14.42 9.20 -5.38
N ASP A 200 15.53 9.82 -4.97
CA ASP A 200 16.52 9.17 -4.12
C ASP A 200 16.23 9.51 -2.65
N ASN A 201 15.61 8.55 -1.96
CA ASN A 201 15.33 8.60 -0.51
C ASN A 201 14.62 9.90 -0.07
N PRO A 202 13.48 10.27 -0.69
CA PRO A 202 12.75 11.48 -0.31
C PRO A 202 12.27 11.40 1.15
N ASN A 203 12.39 12.51 1.87
CA ASN A 203 11.78 12.67 3.19
C ASN A 203 10.27 12.79 3.04
N PHE A 204 9.54 12.55 4.13
CA PHE A 204 8.09 12.71 4.16
C PHE A 204 7.57 13.09 5.55
N THR A 205 6.32 13.54 5.58
CA THR A 205 5.47 13.46 6.77
C THR A 205 4.49 12.31 6.60
N PHE A 206 4.06 11.69 7.69
CA PHE A 206 3.12 10.58 7.64
C PHE A 206 2.03 10.69 8.69
N LYS A 207 0.89 10.06 8.39
CA LYS A 207 -0.22 9.83 9.32
C LYS A 207 -0.74 8.41 9.14
N GLN A 208 -0.96 7.70 10.23
CA GLN A 208 -1.68 6.43 10.23
C GLN A 208 -3.14 6.66 9.84
N VAL A 209 -3.66 5.80 8.97
CA VAL A 209 -4.99 5.89 8.35
C VAL A 209 -5.61 4.49 8.27
N GLN A 210 -6.94 4.43 8.08
CA GLN A 210 -7.59 3.17 7.69
C GLN A 210 -7.01 2.71 6.35
N CYS A 211 -6.75 1.41 6.23
CA CYS A 211 -6.24 0.86 5.00
C CYS A 211 -7.28 0.90 3.88
N PRO A 212 -6.95 1.51 2.72
CA PRO A 212 -7.71 1.30 1.48
C PRO A 212 -7.89 -0.20 1.17
N SER A 213 -9.05 -0.57 0.63
CA SER A 213 -9.35 -1.97 0.29
C SER A 213 -8.38 -2.49 -0.77
N GLU A 214 -7.88 -1.64 -1.66
CA GLU A 214 -6.93 -2.00 -2.71
C GLU A 214 -5.60 -2.52 -2.16
N LEU A 215 -5.19 -2.09 -0.95
CA LEU A 215 -4.01 -2.61 -0.26
C LEU A 215 -4.33 -3.94 0.43
N THR A 216 -5.40 -3.98 1.24
CA THR A 216 -5.75 -5.17 2.04
C THR A 216 -6.23 -6.34 1.18
N SER A 217 -6.81 -6.10 0.01
CA SER A 217 -7.16 -7.15 -0.97
C SER A 217 -5.93 -7.80 -1.60
N ARG A 218 -4.77 -7.13 -1.63
CA ARG A 218 -3.52 -7.70 -2.16
C ARG A 218 -2.81 -8.58 -1.11
N THR A 219 -2.73 -8.09 0.12
CA THR A 219 -2.02 -8.78 1.22
C THR A 219 -2.89 -9.77 1.99
N GLY A 220 -4.21 -9.62 1.93
CA GLY A 220 -5.17 -10.34 2.77
C GLY A 220 -5.14 -9.93 4.26
N CYS A 221 -4.25 -9.01 4.65
CA CYS A 221 -4.04 -8.63 6.04
C CYS A 221 -4.72 -7.30 6.36
N LYS A 222 -5.59 -7.30 7.37
CA LYS A 222 -6.26 -6.11 7.92
C LYS A 222 -6.19 -6.16 9.44
N ARG A 223 -5.81 -5.05 10.07
CA ARG A 223 -5.73 -4.93 11.52
C ARG A 223 -7.12 -4.89 12.16
N ASN A 224 -7.21 -5.44 13.37
CA ASN A 224 -8.45 -5.39 14.16
C ASN A 224 -8.80 -3.95 14.60
N ASP A 225 -7.78 -3.10 14.75
CA ASP A 225 -7.92 -1.69 15.15
C ASP A 225 -7.95 -0.73 13.95
N ASP A 226 -8.02 -1.23 12.70
CA ASP A 226 -7.95 -0.40 11.49
C ASP A 226 -8.99 0.74 11.51
N SER A 227 -10.21 0.45 11.96
CA SER A 227 -11.30 1.43 12.06
C SER A 227 -11.12 2.51 13.13
N GLN A 228 -10.10 2.39 14.00
CA GLN A 228 -9.78 3.42 15.00
C GLN A 228 -9.01 4.60 14.41
N PHE A 229 -8.49 4.47 13.19
CA PHE A 229 -7.74 5.50 12.49
C PHE A 229 -8.63 6.27 11.49
N PRO A 230 -8.26 7.48 11.06
CA PRO A 230 -9.05 8.25 10.10
C PRO A 230 -9.04 7.61 8.71
N VAL A 231 -10.17 7.70 8.00
CA VAL A 231 -10.25 7.32 6.58
C VAL A 231 -9.32 8.23 5.77
N PHE A 232 -8.45 7.65 4.94
CA PHE A 232 -7.69 8.43 3.98
C PHE A 232 -8.62 9.00 2.92
N THR A 233 -8.60 10.32 2.76
CA THR A 233 -9.24 11.00 1.64
C THR A 233 -8.14 11.57 0.77
N ALA A 234 -8.12 11.17 -0.51
CA ALA A 234 -7.18 11.73 -1.46
C ALA A 234 -7.30 13.26 -1.45
N PRO A 235 -6.19 14.01 -1.45
CA PRO A 235 -6.24 15.45 -1.66
C PRO A 235 -7.02 15.71 -2.95
N SER A 236 -8.15 16.44 -2.86
CA SER A 236 -8.87 16.89 -4.04
C SER A 236 -7.91 17.82 -4.77
N GLY A 237 -7.27 17.33 -5.83
CA GLY A 237 -6.27 18.08 -6.57
C GLY A 237 -6.92 19.35 -7.10
N GLY A 238 -6.54 20.48 -6.50
CA GLY A 238 -6.84 21.81 -7.02
C GLY A 238 -6.13 21.99 -8.36
N GLY A 239 -6.79 21.55 -9.43
CA GLY A 239 -6.51 22.02 -10.76
C GLY A 239 -6.86 23.50 -10.82
N THR A 240 -5.85 24.36 -10.79
CA THR A 240 -5.98 25.74 -11.29
C THR A 240 -6.16 25.65 -12.80
N ASN A 241 -7.41 25.49 -13.24
CA ASN A 241 -7.83 25.93 -14.57
C ASN A 241 -8.62 27.22 -14.38
N PRO A 242 -8.35 28.32 -15.11
CA PRO A 242 -8.98 29.61 -14.88
C PRO A 242 -10.50 29.49 -14.94
N SER A 243 -11.16 29.98 -13.89
CA SER A 243 -12.59 30.01 -13.71
C SER A 243 -13.26 30.69 -14.91
N THR A 244 -14.03 29.94 -15.69
CA THR A 244 -15.17 30.48 -16.44
C THR A 244 -16.41 30.21 -15.58
N PRO A 245 -17.21 31.24 -15.22
CA PRO A 245 -18.25 31.10 -14.23
C PRO A 245 -19.53 30.54 -14.87
N THR A 246 -20.02 29.40 -14.38
CA THR A 246 -21.44 29.02 -14.58
C THR A 246 -21.93 28.09 -13.47
N THR A 247 -22.72 28.69 -12.57
CA THR A 247 -24.01 28.26 -11.97
C THR A 247 -24.20 26.84 -11.36
N PRO A 248 -25.01 26.69 -10.29
CA PRO A 248 -25.08 25.48 -9.44
C PRO A 248 -25.84 24.29 -10.09
N PRO A 249 -25.63 23.05 -9.59
CA PRO A 249 -26.09 21.85 -10.25
C PRO A 249 -27.56 21.53 -9.94
N SER A 250 -28.31 21.19 -10.99
CA SER A 250 -29.57 20.45 -10.91
C SER A 250 -29.28 18.96 -11.12
N SER A 251 -29.94 18.15 -10.31
CA SER A 251 -29.99 16.68 -10.34
C SER A 251 -30.48 16.13 -11.69
N GLY A 252 -29.70 15.24 -12.33
CA GLY A 252 -30.16 14.51 -13.52
C GLY A 252 -29.16 13.45 -14.00
N GLY A 253 -29.63 12.23 -14.25
CA GLY A 253 -28.84 11.02 -14.52
C GLY A 253 -27.89 11.10 -15.73
N GLY A 254 -26.73 10.43 -15.57
CA GLY A 254 -25.61 10.40 -16.52
C GLY A 254 -25.88 9.65 -17.82
N SER A 255 -26.51 10.32 -18.78
CA SER A 255 -26.58 9.87 -20.18
C SER A 255 -25.68 10.67 -21.13
N GLY A 256 -25.00 11.71 -20.64
CA GLY A 256 -24.32 12.70 -21.51
C GLY A 256 -22.78 12.61 -21.58
N CYS A 257 -22.12 11.75 -20.82
CA CYS A 257 -20.66 11.66 -20.83
C CYS A 257 -20.14 10.33 -21.39
N THR A 258 -18.95 10.36 -21.97
CA THR A 258 -18.30 9.23 -22.65
C THR A 258 -17.03 8.86 -21.88
N ALA A 259 -16.89 7.61 -21.46
CA ALA A 259 -15.68 7.08 -20.84
C ALA A 259 -14.57 6.90 -21.90
N ASP A 260 -13.30 6.96 -21.51
CA ASP A 260 -12.20 6.70 -22.44
C ASP A 260 -12.16 5.23 -22.89
N LYS A 261 -11.47 4.95 -24.01
CA LYS A 261 -11.21 3.57 -24.44
C LYS A 261 -10.41 2.86 -23.35
N TYR A 262 -10.85 1.66 -22.97
CA TYR A 262 -10.36 0.87 -21.81
C TYR A 262 -10.71 1.43 -20.42
N ALA A 263 -11.50 2.50 -20.32
CA ALA A 263 -12.00 2.97 -19.02
C ALA A 263 -13.29 2.25 -18.60
N GLN A 264 -13.64 2.39 -17.31
CA GLN A 264 -14.86 1.83 -16.77
C GLN A 264 -16.09 2.56 -17.32
N CYS A 265 -17.04 1.78 -17.82
CA CYS A 265 -18.29 2.26 -18.40
C CYS A 265 -19.52 1.68 -17.70
N GLY A 266 -19.34 0.88 -16.65
CA GLY A 266 -20.43 0.23 -15.93
C GLY A 266 -19.95 -0.70 -14.83
N GLY A 267 -20.91 -1.36 -14.20
CA GLY A 267 -20.72 -2.24 -13.05
C GLY A 267 -21.58 -1.80 -11.86
N SER A 268 -21.83 -2.74 -10.95
CA SER A 268 -22.64 -2.50 -9.76
C SER A 268 -22.04 -1.37 -8.90
N GLY A 269 -22.83 -0.32 -8.67
CA GLY A 269 -22.40 0.87 -7.92
C GLY A 269 -21.71 1.97 -8.76
N TRP A 270 -21.54 1.76 -10.07
CA TRP A 270 -20.96 2.77 -10.96
C TRP A 270 -21.93 3.93 -11.22
N SER A 271 -21.49 5.16 -10.96
CA SER A 271 -22.24 6.40 -11.24
C SER A 271 -21.58 7.30 -12.28
N GLY A 272 -20.48 6.84 -12.90
CA GLY A 272 -19.74 7.58 -13.92
C GLY A 272 -20.30 7.41 -15.33
N CYS A 273 -19.48 7.73 -16.33
CA CYS A 273 -19.89 7.67 -17.73
C CYS A 273 -20.19 6.24 -18.18
N THR A 274 -21.24 6.09 -18.98
CA THR A 274 -21.72 4.79 -19.47
C THR A 274 -21.57 4.63 -20.98
N ASN A 275 -21.39 5.73 -21.71
CA ASN A 275 -21.10 5.70 -23.14
C ASN A 275 -19.61 5.41 -23.39
N CYS A 276 -19.29 4.73 -24.49
CA CYS A 276 -17.92 4.47 -24.93
C CYS A 276 -17.60 5.26 -26.21
N PRO A 277 -16.32 5.53 -26.50
CA PRO A 277 -15.93 6.26 -27.70
C PRO A 277 -16.32 5.48 -28.96
N SER A 278 -16.53 6.21 -30.06
CA SER A 278 -16.88 5.61 -31.36
C SER A 278 -15.92 4.48 -31.74
N GLY A 279 -16.46 3.32 -32.10
CA GLY A 279 -15.70 2.11 -32.41
C GLY A 279 -15.39 1.19 -31.21
N SER A 280 -15.96 1.45 -30.03
CA SER A 280 -15.89 0.56 -28.87
C SER A 280 -17.25 0.41 -28.19
N THR A 281 -17.42 -0.64 -27.38
CA THR A 281 -18.64 -0.92 -26.65
C THR A 281 -18.36 -1.21 -25.18
N CYS A 282 -19.32 -0.94 -24.30
CA CYS A 282 -19.15 -1.25 -22.89
C CYS A 282 -19.26 -2.76 -22.67
N LYS A 283 -18.13 -3.44 -22.44
CA LYS A 283 -18.04 -4.88 -22.22
C LYS A 283 -18.02 -5.20 -20.72
N THR A 284 -18.89 -6.10 -20.28
CA THR A 284 -18.83 -6.62 -18.91
C THR A 284 -17.58 -7.46 -18.72
N ILE A 285 -16.72 -7.07 -17.76
CA ILE A 285 -15.57 -7.87 -17.33
C ILE A 285 -15.96 -8.68 -16.08
N ASN A 286 -16.67 -8.05 -15.14
CA ASN A 286 -17.33 -8.68 -14.00
C ASN A 286 -18.49 -7.81 -13.49
N ASP A 287 -19.22 -8.30 -12.49
CA ASP A 287 -20.43 -7.65 -11.94
C ASP A 287 -20.23 -6.22 -11.42
N TYR A 288 -18.99 -5.83 -11.11
CA TYR A 288 -18.63 -4.52 -10.57
C TYR A 288 -17.84 -3.66 -11.56
N TYR A 289 -17.41 -4.22 -12.70
CA TYR A 289 -16.54 -3.54 -13.65
C TYR A 289 -16.84 -3.92 -15.09
N HIS A 290 -17.36 -2.96 -15.86
CA HIS A 290 -17.51 -3.03 -17.31
C HIS A 290 -16.55 -2.03 -17.96
N GLN A 291 -15.95 -2.36 -19.09
CA GLN A 291 -14.89 -1.60 -19.74
C GLN A 291 -15.22 -1.27 -21.19
N CYS A 292 -14.88 -0.07 -21.66
CA CYS A 292 -14.97 0.27 -23.08
C CYS A 292 -13.92 -0.48 -23.91
N ALA A 293 -14.36 -1.44 -24.74
CA ALA A 293 -13.51 -2.25 -25.60
C ALA A 293 -14.14 -2.48 -26.99
#